data_AF-A0A2P8NKH7-F1
#
_entry.id   AF-A0A2P8NKH7-F1
#
_cell.length_a   1.000
_cell.length_b   1.000
_cell.length_c   1.000
_cell.angle_alpha   90.00
_cell.angle_beta   90.00
_cell.angle_gamma   90.00
#
_symmetry.space_group_name_H-M   'P 1'
#
loop_
_entity.id
_entity.type
_entity.pdbx_description
1 polymer ?
#
loop_
_entity_poly.entity_id
_entity_poly.type
_entity_poly.pdbx_seq_one_letter_code
_entity_poly.pdbx_strand_id
1 'polypeptide(L)'
;MTITGSDRPTHVRIGLSGVDLSIRLRLRWDSAPATCKAVLDLLPVRHQVWHAKYANNEIYTLCKMPDPVPAAESLSVYPSRGDLVYLPLPQGVPLPPGIPGVADGELALDLAYFYESGNSLLSGPHGPIPGTIIATAESLDDIDAMAAACRDVWFKGAAGRQMWIEAG
;
A
#
# COMPACT_ATOMS: atom_id res chain seq x y z
N MET A 1 14.99 11.02 -15.00
CA MET A 1 13.93 11.47 -15.92
C MET A 1 13.02 12.42 -15.14
N THR A 2 13.05 13.71 -15.44
CA THR A 2 12.31 14.75 -14.69
C THR A 2 10.89 14.82 -15.23
N ILE A 3 9.92 14.27 -14.50
CA ILE A 3 8.52 14.24 -14.94
C ILE A 3 7.90 15.64 -14.79
N THR A 4 7.75 16.36 -15.90
CA THR A 4 6.99 17.63 -15.95
C THR A 4 5.49 17.36 -15.86
N GLY A 5 4.71 18.35 -15.41
CA GLY A 5 3.35 18.15 -14.87
C GLY A 5 2.28 17.56 -15.80
N SER A 6 2.51 17.47 -17.12
CA SER A 6 1.53 16.93 -18.08
C SER A 6 1.69 15.44 -18.40
N ASP A 7 2.83 14.83 -18.04
CA ASP A 7 3.18 13.43 -18.40
C ASP A 7 3.18 12.47 -17.20
N ARG A 8 2.71 12.93 -16.03
CA ARG A 8 2.68 12.09 -14.83
C ARG A 8 1.46 11.16 -14.88
N PRO A 9 1.63 9.85 -14.57
CA PRO A 9 0.49 8.99 -14.27
C PRO A 9 -0.39 9.67 -13.21
N THR A 10 -1.69 9.75 -13.48
CA THR A 10 -2.65 10.37 -12.54
C THR A 10 -3.24 9.35 -11.59
N HIS A 11 -3.11 8.06 -11.92
CA HIS A 11 -3.74 6.98 -11.20
C HIS A 11 -2.83 5.76 -11.12
N VAL A 12 -3.16 4.89 -10.17
CA VAL A 12 -2.66 3.52 -10.07
C VAL A 12 -3.84 2.57 -10.04
N ARG A 13 -3.59 1.31 -10.41
CA ARG A 13 -4.53 0.22 -10.24
C ARG A 13 -3.98 -0.77 -9.23
N ILE A 14 -4.87 -1.26 -8.36
CA ILE A 14 -4.57 -2.30 -7.39
C ILE A 14 -5.46 -3.49 -7.68
N GLY A 15 -4.93 -4.70 -7.59
CA GLY A 15 -5.75 -5.91 -7.63
C GLY A 15 -5.15 -7.10 -6.88
N LEU A 16 -5.92 -8.18 -6.86
CA LEU A 16 -5.59 -9.43 -6.19
C LEU A 16 -5.51 -10.57 -7.21
N SER A 17 -4.51 -11.43 -7.10
CA SER A 17 -4.42 -12.62 -7.95
C SER A 17 -5.54 -13.61 -7.64
N GLY A 18 -6.04 -14.30 -8.66
CA GLY A 18 -7.10 -15.30 -8.51
C GLY A 18 -8.51 -14.71 -8.47
N VAL A 19 -8.64 -13.39 -8.60
CA VAL A 19 -9.91 -12.70 -8.80
C VAL A 19 -9.72 -11.74 -9.97
N ASP A 20 -10.66 -11.70 -10.91
CA ASP A 20 -10.69 -10.71 -11.98
C ASP A 20 -11.30 -9.40 -11.47
N LEU A 21 -10.61 -8.77 -10.53
CA LEU A 21 -11.02 -7.54 -9.88
C LEU A 21 -9.81 -6.62 -9.65
N SER A 22 -9.98 -5.37 -10.02
CA SER A 22 -9.03 -4.30 -9.71
C SER A 22 -9.77 -3.02 -9.41
N ILE A 23 -9.18 -2.17 -8.57
CA ILE A 23 -9.67 -0.83 -8.28
C ILE A 23 -8.68 0.22 -8.77
N ARG A 24 -9.21 1.35 -9.26
CA ARG A 24 -8.42 2.50 -9.72
C ARG A 24 -8.41 3.58 -8.65
N LEU A 25 -7.23 4.10 -8.34
CA LEU A 25 -7.01 5.11 -7.31
C LEU A 25 -6.32 6.33 -7.91
N ARG A 26 -6.78 7.53 -7.54
CA ARG A 26 -6.16 8.78 -7.94
C ARG A 26 -4.95 9.08 -7.08
N LEU A 27 -3.80 9.31 -7.72
CA LEU A 27 -2.57 9.71 -7.06
C LEU A 27 -2.68 11.10 -6.45
N ARG A 28 -2.13 11.26 -5.25
CA ARG A 28 -2.18 12.47 -4.44
C ARG A 28 -0.95 13.37 -4.69
N TRP A 29 -0.73 13.73 -5.94
CA TRP A 29 0.38 14.61 -6.36
C TRP A 29 0.39 15.98 -5.68
N ASP A 30 -0.76 16.42 -5.19
CA ASP A 30 -0.97 17.67 -4.46
C ASP A 30 -0.42 17.64 -3.04
N SER A 31 -0.39 16.46 -2.40
CA SER A 31 -0.08 16.30 -0.97
C SER A 31 1.12 15.39 -0.70
N ALA A 32 1.49 14.51 -1.63
CA ALA A 32 2.63 13.59 -1.50
C ALA A 32 3.40 13.40 -2.83
N PRO A 33 3.87 14.47 -3.50
CA PRO A 33 4.50 14.36 -4.81
C PRO A 33 5.80 13.56 -4.82
N ALA A 34 6.66 13.68 -3.80
CA ALA A 34 7.92 12.95 -3.77
C ALA A 34 7.66 11.44 -3.55
N THR A 35 6.72 11.12 -2.67
CA THR A 35 6.32 9.76 -2.35
C THR A 35 5.60 9.09 -3.53
N CYS A 36 4.68 9.80 -4.20
CA CYS A 36 4.04 9.31 -5.44
C CYS A 36 5.09 8.96 -6.50
N LYS A 37 6.08 9.83 -6.70
CA LYS A 37 7.16 9.57 -7.66
C LYS A 37 7.96 8.33 -7.27
N ALA A 38 8.38 8.22 -6.00
CA ALA A 38 9.15 7.09 -5.51
C ALA A 38 8.41 5.77 -5.69
N VAL A 39 7.10 5.72 -5.41
CA VAL A 39 6.30 4.51 -5.61
C VAL A 39 6.11 4.19 -7.08
N LEU A 40 5.88 5.18 -7.95
CA LEU A 40 5.78 4.95 -9.38
C LEU A 40 7.06 4.35 -9.98
N ASP A 41 8.24 4.76 -9.48
CA ASP A 41 9.52 4.18 -9.89
C ASP A 41 9.68 2.70 -9.46
N LEU A 42 8.90 2.23 -8.48
CA LEU A 42 8.87 0.83 -8.03
C LEU A 42 7.90 -0.04 -8.83
N LEU A 43 6.98 0.55 -9.60
CA LEU A 43 5.97 -0.21 -10.33
C LEU A 43 6.56 -0.89 -11.58
N PRO A 44 6.03 -2.06 -11.99
CA PRO A 44 4.94 -2.81 -11.37
C PRO A 44 5.38 -3.58 -10.12
N VAL A 45 4.54 -3.55 -9.09
CA VAL A 45 4.71 -4.38 -7.89
C VAL A 45 3.75 -5.56 -7.98
N ARG A 46 4.24 -6.78 -7.75
CA ARG A 46 3.41 -7.98 -7.68
C ARG A 46 3.99 -8.99 -6.72
N HIS A 47 3.52 -8.98 -5.48
CA HIS A 47 4.13 -9.70 -4.37
C HIS A 47 3.05 -10.37 -3.50
N GLN A 48 3.47 -11.24 -2.59
CA GLN A 48 2.57 -11.90 -1.63
C GLN A 48 1.68 -10.86 -0.93
N VAL A 49 0.37 -11.10 -0.91
CA VAL A 49 -0.57 -10.25 -0.14
C VAL A 49 -0.61 -10.72 1.30
N TRP A 50 -0.75 -9.78 2.23
CA TRP A 50 -0.99 -10.07 3.63
C TRP A 50 -2.27 -9.35 4.06
N HIS A 51 -2.94 -9.89 5.06
CA HIS A 51 -4.00 -9.17 5.76
C HIS A 51 -3.44 -8.67 7.09
N ALA A 52 -3.71 -7.42 7.41
CA ALA A 52 -3.24 -6.81 8.63
C ALA A 52 -3.81 -7.49 9.89
N LYS A 53 -3.01 -7.44 10.96
CA LYS A 53 -3.40 -7.97 12.28
C LYS A 53 -3.77 -6.87 13.29
N TYR A 54 -3.21 -5.67 13.15
CA TYR A 54 -3.46 -4.56 14.08
C TYR A 54 -4.20 -3.38 13.43
N ALA A 55 -3.98 -3.12 12.14
CA ALA A 55 -4.54 -1.95 11.45
C ALA A 55 -5.93 -2.20 10.83
N ASN A 56 -6.57 -3.30 11.21
CA ASN A 56 -7.96 -3.65 10.92
C ASN A 56 -8.20 -3.95 9.43
N ASN A 57 -8.86 -3.06 8.69
CA ASN A 57 -9.35 -3.34 7.33
C ASN A 57 -8.31 -3.02 6.26
N GLU A 58 -7.19 -3.75 6.31
CA GLU A 58 -6.01 -3.52 5.49
C GLU A 58 -5.50 -4.82 4.87
N ILE A 59 -5.24 -4.76 3.56
CA ILE A 59 -4.35 -5.69 2.88
C ILE A 59 -3.08 -4.96 2.48
N TYR A 60 -1.96 -5.66 2.45
CA TYR A 60 -0.69 -5.05 2.10
C TYR A 60 0.25 -6.00 1.39
N THR A 61 1.29 -5.42 0.79
CA THR A 61 2.44 -6.17 0.30
C THR A 61 3.75 -5.48 0.66
N LEU A 62 4.81 -6.28 0.82
CA LEU A 62 6.11 -5.82 1.28
C LEU A 62 7.08 -5.71 0.10
N CYS A 63 7.78 -4.58 0.04
CA CYS A 63 8.71 -4.23 -1.03
C CYS A 63 10.03 -3.73 -0.44
N LYS A 64 11.05 -3.63 -1.31
CA LYS A 64 12.26 -2.88 -0.98
C LYS A 64 11.95 -1.40 -0.78
N MET A 65 12.60 -0.76 0.17
CA MET A 65 12.58 0.70 0.32
C MET A 65 13.14 1.38 -0.95
N PRO A 66 12.52 2.48 -1.42
CA PRO A 66 13.08 3.27 -2.52
C PRO A 66 14.39 3.92 -2.09
N ASP A 67 15.29 4.13 -3.06
CA ASP A 67 16.55 4.84 -2.87
C ASP A 67 16.65 5.99 -3.91
N PRO A 68 16.64 7.26 -3.47
CA PRO A 68 16.55 7.72 -2.09
C PRO A 68 15.16 7.54 -1.48
N VAL A 69 15.11 7.39 -0.15
CA VAL A 69 13.85 7.39 0.60
C VAL A 69 13.24 8.80 0.54
N PRO A 70 11.97 8.96 0.12
CA PRO A 70 11.31 10.26 0.13
C PRO A 70 11.16 10.79 1.56
N ALA A 71 11.20 12.12 1.70
CA ALA A 71 10.86 12.77 2.96
C ALA A 71 9.39 12.51 3.32
N ALA A 72 9.06 12.56 4.62
CA ALA A 72 7.70 12.33 5.08
C ALA A 72 6.73 13.40 4.53
N GLU A 73 5.66 12.96 3.87
CA GLU A 73 4.61 13.80 3.30
C GLU A 73 3.23 13.32 3.78
N SER A 74 2.28 14.23 4.04
CA SER A 74 0.87 13.91 4.33
C SER A 74 0.65 12.71 5.27
N LEU A 75 1.42 12.64 6.38
CA LEU A 75 1.38 11.51 7.30
C LEU A 75 -0.01 11.36 7.96
N SER A 76 -0.48 10.13 8.04
CA SER A 76 -1.69 9.76 8.76
C SER A 76 -1.47 8.48 9.55
N VAL A 77 -2.16 8.37 10.69
CA VAL A 77 -2.33 7.13 11.44
C VAL A 77 -3.77 6.60 11.37
N TYR A 78 -4.64 7.29 10.63
CA TYR A 78 -6.06 6.97 10.44
C TYR A 78 -6.41 6.97 8.94
N PRO A 79 -5.93 5.99 8.16
CA PRO A 79 -6.29 5.85 6.76
C PRO A 79 -7.79 5.49 6.60
N SER A 80 -8.40 6.05 5.57
CA SER A 80 -9.82 5.86 5.26
C SER A 80 -10.02 4.73 4.24
N ARG A 81 -11.27 4.31 4.06
CA ARG A 81 -11.62 3.35 3.00
C ARG A 81 -11.19 3.89 1.63
N GLY A 82 -10.57 3.04 0.82
CA GLY A 82 -10.05 3.38 -0.50
C GLY A 82 -8.65 3.99 -0.51
N ASP A 83 -8.01 4.23 0.65
CA ASP A 83 -6.66 4.79 0.69
C ASP A 83 -5.59 3.73 0.40
N LEU A 84 -4.62 4.09 -0.44
CA LEU A 84 -3.34 3.42 -0.59
C LEU A 84 -2.28 4.22 0.17
N VAL A 85 -1.55 3.54 1.03
CA VAL A 85 -0.59 4.12 1.97
C VAL A 85 0.81 3.56 1.71
N TYR A 86 1.78 4.47 1.66
CA TYR A 86 3.21 4.19 1.71
C TYR A 86 3.66 4.20 3.18
N LEU A 87 4.11 3.06 3.69
CA LEU A 87 4.43 2.88 5.10
C LEU A 87 5.83 2.26 5.27
N PRO A 88 6.87 3.07 5.52
CA PRO A 88 8.18 2.56 5.91
C PRO A 88 8.09 1.83 7.26
N LEU A 89 8.44 0.55 7.28
CA LEU A 89 8.38 -0.21 8.53
C LEU A 89 9.54 0.16 9.46
N PRO A 90 9.26 0.43 10.75
CA PRO A 90 10.32 0.74 11.71
C PRO A 90 11.23 -0.47 11.96
N GLN A 91 12.46 -0.18 12.36
CA GLN A 91 13.41 -1.22 12.77
C GLN A 91 12.85 -2.03 13.94
N GLY A 92 13.05 -3.35 13.91
CA GLY A 92 12.57 -4.25 14.96
C GLY A 92 11.16 -4.79 14.72
N VAL A 93 10.45 -4.34 13.68
CA VAL A 93 9.24 -5.02 13.21
C VAL A 93 9.63 -6.39 12.62
N PRO A 94 9.05 -7.50 13.12
CA PRO A 94 9.30 -8.81 12.54
C PRO A 94 8.78 -8.88 11.11
N LEU A 95 9.67 -9.19 10.17
CA LEU A 95 9.35 -9.35 8.76
C LEU A 95 9.22 -10.84 8.41
N PRO A 96 8.28 -11.23 7.52
CA PRO A 96 8.28 -12.57 6.95
C PRO A 96 9.54 -12.79 6.09
N PRO A 97 10.06 -14.03 6.00
CA PRO A 97 11.18 -14.32 5.13
C PRO A 97 10.80 -14.21 3.65
N GLY A 98 11.77 -13.91 2.79
CA GLY A 98 11.59 -13.96 1.33
C GLY A 98 10.89 -12.73 0.73
N ILE A 99 10.96 -11.57 1.37
CA ILE A 99 10.51 -10.31 0.78
C ILE A 99 11.42 -9.98 -0.42
N PRO A 100 10.87 -9.79 -1.64
CA PRO A 100 11.69 -9.52 -2.81
C PRO A 100 12.55 -8.26 -2.67
N GLY A 101 13.86 -8.44 -2.85
CA GLY A 101 14.83 -7.33 -2.85
C GLY A 101 15.17 -6.74 -1.48
N VAL A 102 14.72 -7.35 -0.37
CA VAL A 102 15.05 -6.95 1.00
C VAL A 102 15.98 -8.00 1.60
N ALA A 103 17.21 -7.60 1.93
CA ALA A 103 18.15 -8.47 2.62
C ALA A 103 17.86 -8.54 4.14
N ASP A 104 18.41 -9.56 4.81
CA ASP A 104 18.27 -9.71 6.25
C ASP A 104 18.81 -8.47 6.99
N GLY A 105 17.97 -7.86 7.82
CA GLY A 105 18.30 -6.64 8.58
C GLY A 105 18.06 -5.32 7.83
N GLU A 106 17.68 -5.35 6.55
CA GLU A 106 17.22 -4.16 5.83
C GLU A 106 15.78 -3.79 6.21
N LEU A 107 15.45 -2.51 6.08
CA LEU A 107 14.07 -2.03 6.26
C LEU A 107 13.24 -2.39 5.02
N ALA A 108 11.99 -2.77 5.26
CA ALA A 108 11.00 -3.02 4.22
C ALA A 108 10.00 -1.86 4.12
N LEU A 109 9.50 -1.66 2.90
CA LEU A 109 8.35 -0.82 2.63
C LEU A 109 7.09 -1.66 2.67
N ASP A 110 6.08 -1.18 3.38
CA ASP A 110 4.71 -1.67 3.31
C ASP A 110 3.88 -0.76 2.38
N LEU A 111 3.32 -1.37 1.32
CA LEU A 111 2.31 -0.75 0.47
C LEU A 111 0.94 -1.32 0.84
N ALA A 112 0.16 -0.51 1.54
CA ALA A 112 -1.06 -0.92 2.21
C ALA A 112 -2.31 -0.31 1.58
N TYR A 113 -3.31 -1.13 1.28
CA TYR A 113 -4.62 -0.70 0.82
C TYR A 113 -5.69 -0.93 1.90
N PHE A 114 -6.39 0.15 2.27
CA PHE A 114 -7.44 0.15 3.26
C PHE A 114 -8.80 0.04 2.59
N TYR A 115 -9.55 -1.01 2.90
CA TYR A 115 -10.79 -1.33 2.18
C TYR A 115 -12.07 -0.96 2.93
N GLU A 116 -11.99 -0.58 4.21
CA GLU A 116 -13.14 -0.15 5.02
C GLU A 116 -12.67 0.86 6.10
N SER A 117 -13.61 1.45 6.85
CA SER A 117 -13.37 2.42 7.92
C SER A 117 -12.96 1.77 9.25
N GLY A 118 -12.62 2.57 10.27
CA GLY A 118 -12.30 2.07 11.62
C GLY A 118 -10.89 1.51 11.75
N ASN A 119 -9.94 2.08 11.00
CA ASN A 119 -8.54 1.66 10.99
C ASN A 119 -7.69 2.52 11.94
N SER A 120 -6.60 1.96 12.41
CA SER A 120 -5.57 2.70 13.13
C SER A 120 -4.20 2.08 12.90
N LEU A 121 -3.23 2.88 12.48
CA LEU A 121 -1.83 2.48 12.39
C LEU A 121 -1.15 2.62 13.76
N LEU A 122 -1.74 1.98 14.78
CA LEU A 122 -1.24 1.94 16.15
C LEU A 122 -0.79 0.51 16.46
N SER A 123 0.50 0.36 16.73
CA SER A 123 1.12 -0.91 17.09
C SER A 123 1.48 -0.90 18.57
N GLY A 124 1.17 -1.97 19.30
CA GLY A 124 1.48 -2.05 20.74
C GLY A 124 2.96 -1.79 21.06
N PRO A 125 3.90 -2.51 20.42
CA PRO A 125 5.34 -2.34 20.66
C PRO A 125 5.94 -1.01 20.19
N HIS A 126 5.38 -0.38 19.15
CA HIS A 126 6.00 0.77 18.47
C HIS A 126 5.19 2.08 18.60
N GLY A 127 3.99 2.04 19.18
CA GLY A 127 3.09 3.17 19.19
C GLY A 127 2.54 3.49 17.79
N PRO A 128 2.30 4.77 17.46
CA PRO A 128 1.86 5.17 16.13
C PRO A 128 2.94 4.91 15.08
N ILE A 129 2.53 4.33 13.94
CA ILE A 129 3.37 4.13 12.76
C ILE A 129 2.75 4.94 11.62
N PRO A 130 3.10 6.22 11.46
CA PRO A 130 2.47 7.08 10.46
C PRO A 130 2.89 6.68 9.04
N GLY A 131 1.91 6.60 8.13
CA GLY A 131 2.14 6.37 6.71
C GLY A 131 1.70 7.55 5.85
N THR A 132 2.25 7.65 4.65
CA THR A 132 1.87 8.67 3.66
C THR A 132 0.75 8.13 2.78
N ILE A 133 -0.39 8.80 2.75
CA ILE A 133 -1.47 8.45 1.80
C ILE A 133 -1.05 8.92 0.41
N ILE A 134 -0.85 7.98 -0.52
CA ILE A 134 -0.33 8.26 -1.87
C ILE A 134 -1.41 8.22 -2.95
N ALA A 135 -2.49 7.48 -2.74
CA ALA A 135 -3.61 7.44 -3.66
C ALA A 135 -4.92 7.13 -2.92
N THR A 136 -6.05 7.57 -3.47
CA THR A 136 -7.38 7.28 -2.92
C THR A 136 -8.33 6.84 -4.03
N ALA A 137 -9.13 5.81 -3.77
CA ALA A 137 -10.14 5.31 -4.69
C ALA A 137 -11.28 6.33 -4.89
N GLU A 138 -11.84 6.38 -6.10
CA GLU A 138 -12.86 7.37 -6.46
C GLU A 138 -14.28 6.79 -6.56
N SER A 139 -14.40 5.47 -6.75
CA SER A 139 -15.67 4.75 -6.90
C SER A 139 -16.00 3.99 -5.62
N LEU A 140 -17.15 4.29 -5.01
CA LEU A 140 -17.63 3.55 -3.83
C LEU A 140 -18.00 2.11 -4.18
N ASP A 141 -18.59 1.87 -5.35
CA ASP A 141 -18.96 0.52 -5.80
C ASP A 141 -17.71 -0.36 -5.99
N ASP A 142 -16.62 0.21 -6.52
CA ASP A 142 -15.35 -0.51 -6.67
C ASP A 142 -14.70 -0.78 -5.31
N ILE A 143 -14.82 0.15 -4.35
CA ILE A 143 -14.35 -0.04 -2.98
C ILE A 143 -15.11 -1.22 -2.35
N ASP A 144 -16.43 -1.26 -2.47
CA ASP A 144 -17.26 -2.32 -1.89
C ASP A 144 -16.95 -3.69 -2.52
N ALA A 145 -16.74 -3.73 -3.84
CA ALA A 145 -16.31 -4.94 -4.54
C ALA A 145 -14.93 -5.41 -4.08
N MET A 146 -13.96 -4.50 -3.97
CA MET A 146 -12.61 -4.83 -3.49
C MET A 146 -12.64 -5.26 -2.02
N ALA A 147 -13.45 -4.62 -1.19
CA ALA A 147 -13.65 -4.99 0.22
C ALA A 147 -14.19 -6.42 0.37
N ALA A 148 -15.06 -6.89 -0.53
CA ALA A 148 -15.49 -8.29 -0.55
C ALA A 148 -14.32 -9.24 -0.82
N ALA A 149 -13.46 -8.91 -1.80
CA ALA A 149 -12.26 -9.71 -2.10
C ALA A 149 -11.24 -9.69 -0.94
N CYS A 150 -11.04 -8.55 -0.29
CA CYS A 150 -10.17 -8.42 0.89
C CYS A 150 -10.68 -9.22 2.08
N ARG A 151 -12.00 -9.21 2.35
CA ARG A 151 -12.62 -10.05 3.39
C ARG A 151 -12.44 -11.54 3.10
N ASP A 152 -12.40 -11.92 1.83
CA ASP A 152 -12.05 -13.28 1.42
C ASP A 152 -10.58 -13.61 1.71
N VAL A 153 -9.65 -12.64 1.59
CA VAL A 153 -8.26 -12.77 2.06
C VAL A 153 -8.21 -13.01 3.56
N TRP A 154 -8.93 -12.20 4.33
CA TRP A 154 -9.03 -12.33 5.78
C TRP A 154 -9.57 -13.71 6.21
N PHE A 155 -10.72 -14.12 5.67
CA PHE A 155 -11.42 -15.31 6.14
C PHE A 155 -10.78 -16.61 5.63
N LYS A 156 -10.31 -16.64 4.38
CA LYS A 156 -9.80 -17.87 3.73
C LYS A 156 -8.27 -17.97 3.72
N GLY A 157 -7.56 -16.90 4.09
CA GLY A 157 -6.09 -16.86 4.19
C GLY A 157 -5.37 -16.49 2.88
N ALA A 158 -4.19 -15.90 2.98
CA ALA A 158 -3.51 -15.26 1.85
C ALA A 158 -2.52 -16.17 1.08
N ALA A 159 -2.35 -17.43 1.47
CA ALA A 159 -1.34 -18.31 0.88
C ALA A 159 -1.51 -18.46 -0.64
N GLY A 160 -0.41 -18.24 -1.40
CA GLY A 160 -0.42 -18.30 -2.86
C GLY A 160 -1.13 -17.15 -3.56
N ARG A 161 -1.66 -16.17 -2.80
CA ARG A 161 -2.27 -14.96 -3.33
C ARG A 161 -1.27 -13.80 -3.36
N GLN A 162 -1.40 -12.97 -4.38
CA GLN A 162 -0.58 -11.79 -4.59
C GLN A 162 -1.45 -10.55 -4.67
N MET A 163 -0.92 -9.45 -4.15
CA MET A 163 -1.40 -8.10 -4.43
C MET A 163 -0.51 -7.55 -5.54
N TRP A 164 -1.12 -6.88 -6.50
CA TRP A 164 -0.39 -6.18 -7.55
C TRP A 164 -0.80 -4.72 -7.62
N ILE A 165 0.16 -3.88 -8.00
CA ILE A 165 0.00 -2.43 -8.16
C ILE A 165 0.69 -2.04 -9.47
N GLU A 166 -0.04 -1.33 -10.33
CA GLU A 166 0.41 -0.91 -11.66
C GLU A 166 0.03 0.55 -11.91
N ALA A 167 0.77 1.25 -12.77
CA ALA A 167 0.35 2.56 -13.27
C ALA A 167 -0.94 2.41 -14.10
N GLY A 168 -1.92 3.30 -13.90
CA GLY A 168 -3.24 3.23 -14.55
C GLY A 168 -3.70 4.53 -15.19
#